data_AF-A0A3R7JQ80-F1
#
_entry.id   AF-A0A3R7JQ80-F1
#
_cell.length_a   1.000
_cell.length_b   1.000
_cell.length_c   1.000
_cell.angle_alpha   90.00
_cell.angle_beta   90.00
_cell.angle_gamma   90.00
#
_symmetry.space_group_name_H-M   'P 1'
#
loop_
_entity.id
_entity.type
_entity.pdbx_description
1 polymer ?
#
loop_
_entity_poly.entity_id
_entity_poly.type
_entity_poly.pdbx_seq_one_letter_code
_entity_poly.pdbx_strand_id
1 'polypeptide(L)'
;MSSPLSPDSISKLRDAHKESQTEFAEQIGENTSTPSRWESGKIPPNGENIDTIRDVIPDDLDPADVVDTPKLSRDWDGRLSSIEY
;
A
#
# COMPACT_ATOMS: atom_id res chain seq x y z
N MET A 1 -4.99 2.26 15.14
CA MET A 1 -5.75 1.99 13.91
C MET A 1 -4.72 1.72 12.83
N SER A 2 -4.79 0.59 12.13
CA SER A 2 -3.91 0.34 10.97
C SER A 2 -4.20 1.39 9.90
N SER A 3 -3.19 2.16 9.49
CA SER A 3 -3.32 3.12 8.40
C SER A 3 -3.75 2.41 7.11
N PRO A 4 -4.60 3.04 6.28
CA PRO A 4 -5.04 2.45 5.02
C PRO A 4 -3.84 2.31 4.06
N LEU A 5 -3.68 1.12 3.47
CA LEU A 5 -2.78 0.93 2.33
C LEU A 5 -3.37 1.65 1.12
N SER A 6 -2.58 2.50 0.47
CA SER A 6 -3.02 3.23 -0.71
C SER A 6 -2.95 2.34 -1.97
N PRO A 7 -3.76 2.62 -3.01
CA PRO A 7 -3.73 1.90 -4.27
C PRO A 7 -2.34 1.84 -4.91
N ASP A 8 -1.62 2.97 -4.88
CA ASP A 8 -0.27 3.11 -5.44
C ASP A 8 0.75 2.25 -4.68
N SER A 9 0.62 2.16 -3.36
CA SER A 9 1.50 1.33 -2.54
C SER A 9 1.34 -0.15 -2.86
N ILE A 10 0.10 -0.61 -3.05
CA ILE A 10 -0.17 -2.00 -3.43
C ILE A 10 0.43 -2.33 -4.81
N SER A 11 0.31 -1.42 -5.78
CA SER A 11 0.94 -1.63 -7.10
C SER A 11 2.47 -1.69 -7.00
N LYS A 12 3.08 -0.80 -6.21
CA LYS A 12 4.54 -0.78 -6.02
C LYS A 12 5.06 -2.05 -5.36
N LEU A 13 4.33 -2.55 -4.36
CA LEU A 13 4.63 -3.82 -3.70
C LEU A 13 4.65 -4.97 -4.71
N ARG A 14 3.58 -5.09 -5.51
CA ARG A 14 3.47 -6.09 -6.56
C ARG A 14 4.61 -5.97 -7.59
N ASP A 15 4.92 -4.75 -8.03
CA ASP A 15 5.97 -4.50 -9.02
C ASP A 15 7.37 -4.79 -8.46
N ALA A 16 7.62 -4.52 -7.18
CA ALA A 16 8.88 -4.87 -6.51
C ALA A 16 9.12 -6.38 -6.48
N HIS A 17 8.05 -7.15 -6.33
CA HIS A 17 8.06 -8.61 -6.36
C HIS A 17 7.99 -9.21 -7.78
N LYS A 18 7.78 -8.37 -8.80
CA LYS A 18 7.55 -8.78 -10.21
C LYS A 18 6.41 -9.78 -10.37
N GLU A 19 5.41 -9.68 -9.50
CA GLU A 19 4.24 -10.55 -9.52
C GLU A 19 3.14 -9.95 -10.40
N SER A 20 2.36 -10.82 -11.04
CA SER A 20 1.10 -10.42 -11.65
C SER A 20 0.02 -10.20 -10.59
N GLN A 21 -1.05 -9.48 -10.93
CA GLN A 21 -2.20 -9.31 -10.03
C GLN A 21 -2.79 -10.65 -9.60
N THR A 22 -2.72 -11.67 -10.47
CA THR A 22 -3.16 -13.04 -10.17
C THR A 22 -2.26 -13.69 -9.14
N GLU A 23 -0.94 -13.67 -9.34
CA GLU A 23 0.02 -14.28 -8.41
C GLU A 23 -0.05 -13.63 -7.03
N PHE A 24 -0.12 -12.29 -6.99
CA PHE A 24 -0.28 -11.55 -5.75
C PHE A 24 -1.60 -11.91 -5.03
N ALA A 25 -2.70 -12.07 -5.78
CA ALA A 25 -3.97 -12.52 -5.19
C ALA A 25 -3.88 -13.94 -4.62
N GLU A 26 -3.26 -14.86 -5.36
CA GLU A 26 -3.07 -16.24 -4.90
C GLU A 26 -2.20 -16.32 -3.66
N GLN A 27 -1.17 -15.47 -3.57
CA GLN A 27 -0.26 -15.40 -2.44
C GLN A 27 -0.93 -14.92 -1.15
N ILE A 28 -1.83 -13.93 -1.25
CA ILE A 28 -2.59 -13.40 -0.11
C ILE A 28 -3.93 -14.12 0.12
N GLY A 29 -4.24 -15.15 -0.68
CA GLY A 29 -5.47 -15.94 -0.57
C GLY A 29 -6.75 -15.22 -1.00
N GLU A 30 -6.62 -14.17 -1.82
CA GLU A 30 -7.73 -13.36 -2.32
C GLU A 30 -8.14 -13.72 -3.74
N ASN A 31 -9.29 -13.18 -4.17
CA ASN A 31 -9.70 -13.33 -5.57
C ASN A 31 -8.79 -12.52 -6.50
N THR A 32 -8.49 -13.03 -7.69
CA THR A 32 -7.68 -12.33 -8.72
C THR A 32 -8.22 -10.96 -9.12
N SER A 33 -9.53 -10.73 -8.94
CA SER A 33 -10.18 -9.42 -9.17
C SER A 33 -9.94 -8.42 -8.03
N THR A 34 -9.51 -8.88 -6.87
CA THR A 34 -9.37 -8.09 -5.65
C THR A 34 -8.19 -7.09 -5.76
N PRO A 35 -6.95 -7.49 -6.13
CA PRO A 35 -5.84 -6.55 -6.27
C PRO A 35 -6.11 -5.44 -7.27
N SER A 36 -6.73 -5.75 -8.42
CA SER A 36 -7.13 -4.76 -9.42
C SER A 36 -8.07 -3.69 -8.85
N ARG A 37 -8.99 -4.05 -7.95
CA ARG A 37 -9.90 -3.11 -7.29
C ARG A 37 -9.21 -2.25 -6.25
N TRP A 38 -8.21 -2.81 -5.56
CA TRP A 38 -7.39 -2.09 -4.60
C TRP A 38 -6.47 -1.09 -5.29
N GLU A 39 -5.73 -1.52 -6.32
CA GLU A 39 -4.82 -0.70 -7.11
C GLU A 39 -5.54 0.39 -7.92
N SER A 40 -6.82 0.20 -8.25
CA SER A 40 -7.65 1.24 -8.87
C SER A 40 -8.35 2.16 -7.86
N GLY A 41 -8.21 1.92 -6.56
CA GLY A 41 -8.88 2.67 -5.50
C GLY A 41 -10.40 2.52 -5.47
N LYS A 42 -10.95 1.55 -6.21
CA LYS A 42 -12.40 1.27 -6.21
C LYS A 42 -12.88 0.73 -4.87
N ILE A 43 -12.06 -0.10 -4.23
CA ILE A 43 -12.34 -0.71 -2.93
C ILE A 43 -11.02 -0.70 -2.15
N PRO A 44 -10.98 -0.20 -0.90
CA PRO A 44 -9.82 -0.36 -0.05
C PRO A 44 -9.74 -1.78 0.54
N PRO A 45 -8.54 -2.34 0.78
CA PRO A 45 -8.40 -3.55 1.56
C PRO A 45 -8.95 -3.34 2.98
N ASN A 46 -9.54 -4.39 3.55
CA ASN A 46 -9.99 -4.37 4.94
C ASN A 46 -8.79 -4.60 5.90
N GLY A 47 -9.03 -4.48 7.22
CA GLY A 47 -7.96 -4.67 8.21
C GLY A 47 -7.28 -6.04 8.14
N GLU A 48 -8.05 -7.11 7.98
CA GLU A 48 -7.54 -8.48 7.87
C GLU A 48 -6.63 -8.66 6.65
N ASN A 49 -7.03 -8.10 5.51
CA ASN A 49 -6.26 -8.13 4.27
C ASN A 49 -5.00 -7.30 4.40
N ILE A 50 -5.02 -6.17 5.11
CA ILE A 50 -3.82 -5.38 5.39
C ILE A 50 -2.84 -6.20 6.23
N ASP A 51 -3.32 -6.93 7.24
CA ASP A 51 -2.47 -7.78 8.07
C ASP A 51 -1.90 -8.96 7.27
N THR A 52 -2.70 -9.61 6.41
CA THR A 52 -2.23 -10.64 5.48
C THR A 52 -1.17 -10.10 4.53
N ILE A 53 -1.43 -8.96 3.89
CA ILE A 53 -0.47 -8.31 2.98
C ILE A 53 0.85 -8.04 3.72
N ARG A 54 0.80 -7.55 4.98
CA ARG A 54 1.99 -7.31 5.80
C ARG A 54 2.74 -8.58 6.20
N ASP A 55 2.04 -9.69 6.44
CA ASP A 55 2.66 -10.97 6.77
C ASP A 55 3.36 -11.60 5.55
N VAL A 56 2.79 -11.37 4.36
CA VAL A 56 3.28 -11.91 3.10
C VAL A 56 4.45 -11.07 2.53
N ILE A 57 4.47 -9.76 2.81
CA ILE A 57 5.57 -8.88 2.40
C ILE A 57 6.78 -9.09 3.32
N PRO A 58 7.98 -9.38 2.77
CA PRO A 58 9.19 -9.52 3.57
C PRO A 58 9.61 -8.20 4.24
N ASP A 59 10.20 -8.31 5.43
CA ASP A 59 10.64 -7.24 6.36
C ASP A 59 11.56 -6.16 5.73
N ASP A 60 12.06 -6.39 4.52
CA ASP A 60 12.92 -5.47 3.74
C ASP A 60 12.15 -4.27 3.16
N LEU A 61 10.82 -4.26 3.26
CA LEU A 61 9.97 -3.16 2.82
C LEU A 61 9.66 -2.24 4.00
N ASP A 62 10.32 -1.09 4.04
CA ASP A 62 10.10 -0.08 5.08
C ASP A 62 8.63 0.38 5.00
N PRO A 63 7.82 0.26 6.08
CA PRO A 63 6.45 0.76 6.08
C PRO A 63 6.37 2.26 5.72
N ALA A 64 7.46 3.04 5.83
CA ALA A 64 7.52 4.42 5.33
C ALA A 64 7.45 4.54 3.79
N ASP A 65 7.82 3.51 3.02
CA ASP A 65 7.66 3.48 1.55
C ASP A 65 6.25 3.03 1.11
N VAL A 66 5.53 2.36 2.01
CA VAL A 66 4.20 1.76 1.78
C VAL A 66 3.07 2.62 2.34
N VAL A 67 3.34 3.37 3.41
CA VAL A 67 2.41 4.34 3.96
C VAL A 67 2.57 5.60 3.12
N ASP A 68 1.47 6.07 2.53
CA ASP A 68 1.40 7.43 2.00
C ASP A 68 1.56 8.39 3.19
N THR A 69 2.80 8.62 3.61
CA THR A 69 3.10 9.76 4.46
C THR A 69 2.65 10.96 3.65
N PRO A 70 1.76 11.82 4.17
CA PRO A 70 1.45 13.07 3.49
C PRO A 70 2.80 13.69 3.15
N LYS A 71 3.00 14.10 1.90
CA LYS A 71 4.25 14.75 1.49
C LYS A 71 4.41 15.97 2.38
N LEU A 72 5.13 15.80 3.50
CA LEU A 72 5.42 16.85 4.43
C LEU A 72 6.46 17.70 3.70
N SER A 73 5.97 18.69 2.97
CA SER A 73 6.86 19.71 2.45
C SER A 73 7.39 20.44 3.68
N ARG A 74 8.71 20.44 3.82
CA ARG A 74 9.38 21.32 4.75
C ARG A 74 9.12 22.74 4.25
N ASP A 75 8.32 23.49 4.99
CA ASP A 75 8.11 24.90 4.68
C ASP A 75 9.43 25.67 4.88
N TRP A 76 9.46 26.93 4.46
CA TRP A 76 10.68 27.76 4.52
C TRP A 76 11.24 27.95 5.94
N ASP A 77 10.41 27.71 6.97
CA ASP A 77 10.72 27.76 8.40
C ASP A 77 11.14 26.40 9.00
N GLY A 78 11.16 25.33 8.20
CA GLY A 78 11.65 24.03 8.64
C GLY A 78 10.65 23.20 9.46
N ARG A 79 9.37 23.58 9.52
CA ARG A 79 8.29 22.78 10.10
C ARG A 79 7.70 21.85 9.05
N LEU A 80 7.33 20.64 9.48
CA LEU A 80 6.65 19.69 8.63
C LEU A 80 5.18 20.11 8.52
N SER A 81 4.77 20.59 7.34
CA SER A 81 3.38 20.94 7.05
C SER A 81 2.77 19.89 6.11
N SER A 82 1.61 19.36 6.49
CA SER A 82 0.82 18.46 5.63
C SER A 82 0.25 19.27 4.48
N ILE A 83 0.62 18.94 3.23
CA ILE A 83 -0.10 19.43 2.06
C ILE A 83 -1.30 18.50 1.88
N GLU A 84 -2.49 18.97 2.24
CA GLU A 84 -3.72 18.40 1.68
C GLU A 84 -4.08 19.17 0.42
N TYR A 85 -4.49 18.45 -0.64
CA TYR A 85 -4.84 18.99 -1.95
C TYR A 85 -6.32 19.41 -2.00
#